data_AF-A0A2E8ER92-F1
#
_entry.id   AF-A0A2E8ER92-F1
#
_cell.length_a   1.000
_cell.length_b   1.000
_cell.length_c   1.000
_cell.angle_alpha   90.00
_cell.angle_beta   90.00
_cell.angle_gamma   90.00
#
_symmetry.space_group_name_H-M   'P 1'
#
loop_
_entity.id
_entity.type
_entity.pdbx_description
1 polymer ?
#
loop_
_entity_poly.entity_id
_entity_poly.type
_entity_poly.pdbx_seq_one_letter_code
_entity_poly.pdbx_strand_id
1 'polypeptide(L)'
;MNYLVLARKWRPKSFSEVSGQDHVVKAIQNSLKQNKVHHALLFTGTRGVGKTTIARLFAKSLNCDEGITPEPCGKCESCVSIDEGNFMDLIEVDAASQRGIDDTRDLLENTQYTPTVGRYKVYLIDEVHQLTKEAFNALLKTLEEPPEHMKFLLATTESEKIPITVLSRCLKFNLKKISEEQIASRMKEILDAEKIEYEDGALSIISKSADGSMRDALSLLDQALAYENYKLSEINVIDMLGLIDNKHALSIVQSILSQDADTLKNQLEELDSKYPNYNDVLDSIASITQEIAYLQVLDASKVASEPEMIDLSNNHSPELIQLIYQIAINSKRDLSMAPSAKEGFTMAVLRMYAFQLSESQPVINKQSNTAQKKIKESEPLVNGESQQSSISSNNWTKEVANMNLRGAVKQLAANCFFDRMDNDVLYLKIHSENEHQMIERAVQGLNAYLTSHYSGIKKMVIQIEKENGKTLAGEAKIQNEEQIIMNKSRASSDPVVQEFVDLFDATIEESK
;
A
#
# COMPACT_ATOMS: atom_id res chain seq x y z
N MET A 1 -31.83 -17.79 -17.87
CA MET A 1 -31.76 -16.35 -18.21
C MET A 1 -30.44 -15.83 -17.66
N ASN A 2 -29.55 -15.28 -18.49
CA ASN A 2 -28.27 -14.77 -18.04
C ASN A 2 -28.51 -13.57 -17.12
N TYR A 3 -28.42 -13.78 -15.80
CA TYR A 3 -28.44 -12.70 -14.82
C TYR A 3 -27.20 -11.84 -15.06
N LEU A 4 -27.40 -10.67 -15.66
CA LEU A 4 -26.35 -9.67 -15.83
C LEU A 4 -26.19 -8.93 -14.50
N VAL A 5 -24.99 -9.02 -13.93
CA VAL A 5 -24.52 -8.24 -12.77
C VAL A 5 -24.93 -6.77 -12.95
N LEU A 6 -25.47 -6.13 -11.91
CA LEU A 6 -25.93 -4.73 -11.91
C LEU A 6 -24.84 -3.79 -12.42
N ALA A 7 -23.58 -4.03 -12.02
CA ALA A 7 -22.43 -3.26 -12.48
C ALA A 7 -22.26 -3.24 -14.02
N ARG A 8 -22.75 -4.27 -14.73
CA ARG A 8 -22.76 -4.33 -16.21
C ARG A 8 -24.09 -3.82 -16.78
N LYS A 9 -25.22 -4.16 -16.16
CA LYS A 9 -26.57 -3.75 -16.61
C LYS A 9 -26.76 -2.23 -16.55
N TRP A 10 -26.29 -1.61 -15.47
CA TRP A 10 -26.46 -0.18 -15.15
C TRP A 10 -25.25 0.68 -15.52
N ARG A 11 -24.37 0.16 -16.38
CA ARG A 11 -23.26 0.95 -16.91
C ARG A 11 -23.83 2.17 -17.67
N PRO A 12 -23.40 3.40 -17.33
CA PRO A 12 -23.90 4.62 -17.97
C PRO A 12 -23.85 4.55 -19.50
N LYS A 13 -24.97 4.86 -20.16
CA LYS A 13 -25.10 4.87 -21.63
C LYS A 13 -25.02 6.26 -22.24
N SER A 14 -25.13 7.27 -21.39
CA SER A 14 -25.04 8.69 -21.74
C SER A 14 -24.17 9.42 -20.71
N PHE A 15 -23.65 10.59 -21.09
CA PHE A 15 -22.84 11.40 -20.18
C PHE A 15 -23.63 11.96 -18.98
N SER A 16 -24.95 12.11 -19.10
CA SER A 16 -25.81 12.59 -18.01
C SER A 16 -26.01 11.55 -16.90
N GLU A 17 -25.78 10.27 -17.19
CA GLU A 17 -25.88 9.18 -16.21
C GLU A 17 -24.58 8.96 -15.42
N VAL A 18 -23.49 9.67 -15.75
CA VAL A 18 -22.19 9.52 -15.08
C VAL A 18 -22.20 10.28 -13.76
N SER A 19 -22.14 9.55 -12.65
CA SER A 19 -22.13 10.14 -11.30
C SER A 19 -20.75 10.68 -10.90
N GLY A 20 -20.71 11.89 -10.32
CA GLY A 20 -19.55 12.43 -9.60
C GLY A 20 -18.40 12.99 -10.44
N GLN A 21 -18.53 13.05 -11.77
CA GLN A 21 -17.45 13.48 -12.68
C GLN A 21 -17.82 14.70 -13.55
N ASP A 22 -18.61 15.63 -13.01
CA ASP A 22 -19.16 16.78 -13.75
C ASP A 22 -18.11 17.61 -14.49
N HIS A 23 -16.94 17.81 -13.88
CA HIS A 23 -15.86 18.63 -14.47
C HIS A 23 -15.27 17.96 -15.72
N VAL A 24 -15.09 16.64 -15.70
CA VAL A 24 -14.58 15.86 -16.84
C VAL A 24 -15.64 15.80 -17.93
N VAL A 25 -16.87 15.46 -17.56
CA VAL A 25 -17.99 15.32 -18.50
C VAL A 25 -18.24 16.63 -19.25
N LYS A 26 -18.32 17.76 -18.55
CA LYS A 26 -18.50 19.08 -19.18
C LYS A 26 -17.37 19.42 -20.15
N ALA A 27 -16.12 19.14 -19.79
CA ALA A 27 -14.97 19.40 -20.65
C ALA A 27 -15.02 18.57 -21.94
N ILE A 28 -15.37 17.29 -21.83
CA ILE A 28 -15.55 16.38 -22.97
C ILE A 28 -16.70 16.84 -23.87
N GLN A 29 -17.86 17.15 -23.28
CA GLN A 29 -19.03 17.62 -24.03
C GLN A 29 -18.71 18.91 -24.79
N ASN A 30 -17.96 19.84 -24.18
CA ASN A 30 -17.54 21.07 -24.84
C ASN A 30 -16.56 20.81 -26.00
N SER A 31 -15.60 19.89 -25.82
CA SER A 31 -14.67 19.49 -26.88
C SER A 31 -15.39 18.87 -28.08
N LEU A 32 -16.39 18.01 -27.83
CA LEU A 32 -17.24 17.41 -28.87
C LEU A 32 -18.07 18.48 -29.62
N LYS A 33 -18.72 19.40 -28.89
CA LYS A 33 -19.51 20.49 -29.49
C LYS A 33 -18.68 21.42 -30.38
N GLN A 34 -17.44 21.68 -30.00
CA GLN A 34 -16.53 22.54 -30.77
C GLN A 34 -15.80 21.79 -31.90
N ASN A 35 -16.01 20.47 -32.02
CA ASN A 35 -15.27 19.59 -32.91
C ASN A 35 -13.74 19.71 -32.74
N LYS A 36 -13.28 20.01 -31.51
CA LYS A 36 -11.87 20.18 -31.13
C LYS A 36 -11.43 19.01 -30.28
N VAL A 37 -11.43 17.83 -30.88
CA VAL A 37 -11.12 16.57 -30.20
C VAL A 37 -9.63 16.30 -30.25
N HIS A 38 -8.99 16.27 -29.08
CA HIS A 38 -7.58 15.92 -28.94
C HIS A 38 -7.31 14.49 -29.45
N HIS A 39 -6.14 14.25 -30.04
CA HIS A 39 -5.80 12.94 -30.60
C HIS A 39 -5.58 11.87 -29.52
N ALA A 40 -5.14 12.27 -28.32
CA ALA A 40 -4.95 11.39 -27.18
C ALA A 40 -5.55 11.98 -25.88
N LEU A 41 -6.41 11.23 -25.21
CA LEU A 41 -6.97 11.56 -23.90
C LEU A 41 -6.48 10.55 -22.87
N LEU A 42 -6.05 11.02 -21.70
CA LEU A 42 -5.63 10.18 -20.57
C LEU A 42 -6.56 10.36 -19.39
N PHE A 43 -7.29 9.31 -19.02
CA PHE A 43 -8.14 9.23 -17.84
C PHE A 43 -7.37 8.66 -16.66
N THR A 44 -7.23 9.43 -15.60
CA THR A 44 -6.55 9.02 -14.36
C THR A 44 -7.52 8.99 -13.19
N GLY A 45 -7.36 8.06 -12.26
CA GLY A 45 -8.18 7.98 -11.05
C GLY A 45 -8.21 6.58 -10.47
N THR A 46 -8.75 6.42 -9.26
CA THR A 46 -8.84 5.11 -8.60
C THR A 46 -9.66 4.11 -9.41
N ARG A 47 -9.56 2.82 -9.07
CA ARG A 47 -10.35 1.78 -9.74
C ARG A 47 -11.85 2.05 -9.56
N GLY A 48 -12.64 1.74 -10.59
CA GLY A 48 -14.10 1.78 -10.51
C GLY A 48 -14.79 3.16 -10.49
N VAL A 49 -14.06 4.28 -10.58
CA VAL A 49 -14.63 5.64 -10.70
C VAL A 49 -15.20 6.00 -12.08
N GLY A 50 -15.12 5.09 -13.05
CA GLY A 50 -15.74 5.26 -14.38
C GLY A 50 -14.80 5.61 -15.54
N LYS A 51 -13.48 5.43 -15.43
CA LYS A 51 -12.50 5.72 -16.49
C LYS A 51 -12.88 5.09 -17.85
N THR A 52 -12.97 3.76 -17.89
CA THR A 52 -13.32 2.98 -19.10
C THR A 52 -14.73 3.31 -19.59
N THR A 53 -15.66 3.60 -18.68
CA THR A 53 -17.03 3.98 -19.04
C THR A 53 -17.06 5.32 -19.78
N ILE A 54 -16.39 6.36 -19.26
CA ILE A 54 -16.30 7.66 -19.93
C ILE A 54 -15.58 7.52 -21.28
N ALA A 55 -14.53 6.70 -21.36
CA ALA A 55 -13.83 6.45 -22.61
C ALA A 55 -14.75 5.81 -23.67
N ARG A 56 -15.56 4.80 -23.31
CA ARG A 56 -16.54 4.20 -24.22
C ARG A 56 -17.62 5.19 -24.65
N LEU A 57 -18.15 6.00 -23.74
CA LEU A 57 -19.11 7.06 -24.06
C LEU A 57 -18.53 8.08 -25.04
N PHE A 58 -17.25 8.41 -24.88
CA PHE A 58 -16.54 9.27 -25.80
C PHE A 58 -16.38 8.64 -27.19
N ALA A 59 -15.95 7.37 -27.27
CA ALA A 59 -15.88 6.64 -28.53
C ALA A 59 -17.24 6.57 -29.24
N LYS A 60 -18.30 6.31 -28.48
CA LYS A 60 -19.70 6.31 -28.95
C LYS A 60 -20.12 7.65 -29.52
N SER A 61 -19.73 8.74 -28.87
CA SER A 61 -20.02 10.11 -29.27
C SER A 61 -19.27 10.55 -30.52
N LEU A 62 -18.09 9.97 -30.78
CA LEU A 62 -17.30 10.22 -31.99
C LEU A 62 -17.84 9.45 -33.20
N ASN A 63 -18.32 8.23 -32.98
CA ASN A 63 -18.72 7.29 -34.03
C ASN A 63 -20.24 7.13 -34.18
N CYS A 64 -21.03 8.03 -33.58
CA CYS A 64 -22.47 8.03 -33.78
C CYS A 64 -22.82 8.41 -35.24
N ASP A 65 -23.80 7.71 -35.82
CA ASP A 65 -24.19 7.91 -37.22
C ASP A 65 -24.77 9.32 -37.44
N GLU A 66 -25.46 9.85 -36.42
CA GLU A 66 -26.05 11.21 -36.43
C GLU A 66 -24.99 12.33 -36.46
N GLY A 67 -23.73 12.05 -36.12
CA GLY A 67 -22.70 13.07 -36.01
C GLY A 67 -21.80 12.91 -34.80
N ILE A 68 -20.77 13.76 -34.75
CA ILE A 68 -20.00 13.97 -33.52
C ILE A 68 -20.90 14.79 -32.60
N THR A 69 -21.45 14.15 -31.57
CA THR A 69 -22.42 14.76 -30.66
C THR A 69 -22.07 14.43 -29.21
N PRO A 70 -22.23 15.37 -28.27
CA PRO A 70 -22.14 15.06 -26.84
C PRO A 70 -23.28 14.16 -26.34
N GLU A 71 -24.34 13.98 -27.12
CA GLU A 71 -25.49 13.16 -26.75
C GLU A 71 -25.68 12.08 -27.82
N PRO A 72 -25.04 10.90 -27.67
CA PRO A 72 -25.18 9.82 -28.63
C PRO A 72 -26.60 9.26 -28.61
N CYS A 73 -27.14 8.91 -29.79
CA CYS A 73 -28.54 8.49 -29.93
C CYS A 73 -28.89 7.19 -29.19
N GLY A 74 -27.90 6.32 -28.97
CA GLY A 74 -28.08 5.03 -28.28
C GLY A 74 -28.88 3.98 -29.08
N LYS A 75 -29.27 4.28 -30.31
CA LYS A 75 -30.14 3.42 -31.15
C LYS A 75 -29.51 3.01 -32.48
N CYS A 76 -28.49 3.72 -32.95
CA CYS A 76 -27.79 3.36 -34.19
C CYS A 76 -26.90 2.14 -34.00
N GLU A 77 -26.54 1.48 -35.11
CA GLU A 77 -25.74 0.24 -35.08
C GLU A 77 -24.38 0.46 -34.41
N SER A 78 -23.72 1.59 -34.70
CA SER A 78 -22.47 1.99 -34.04
C SER A 78 -22.64 2.13 -32.53
N CYS A 79 -23.73 2.76 -32.07
CA CYS A 79 -23.99 2.96 -30.64
C CYS A 79 -24.23 1.65 -29.90
N VAL A 80 -25.03 0.74 -30.49
CA VAL A 80 -25.36 -0.56 -29.90
C VAL A 80 -24.12 -1.45 -29.87
N SER A 81 -23.37 -1.50 -30.97
CA SER A 81 -22.15 -2.30 -31.08
C SER A 81 -21.07 -1.89 -30.07
N ILE A 82 -20.94 -0.59 -29.79
CA ILE A 82 -20.00 -0.07 -28.78
C ILE A 82 -20.45 -0.45 -27.37
N ASP A 83 -21.75 -0.37 -27.05
CA ASP A 83 -22.27 -0.78 -25.74
C ASP A 83 -22.08 -2.28 -25.49
N GLU A 84 -22.22 -3.10 -26.54
CA GLU A 84 -22.00 -4.55 -26.50
C GLU A 84 -20.52 -4.95 -26.50
N GLY A 85 -19.62 -4.04 -26.92
CA GLY A 85 -18.18 -4.27 -27.01
C GLY A 85 -17.73 -4.97 -28.31
N ASN A 86 -18.56 -4.95 -29.36
CA ASN A 86 -18.32 -5.63 -30.62
C ASN A 86 -18.08 -4.66 -31.80
N PHE A 87 -17.69 -3.42 -31.52
CA PHE A 87 -17.49 -2.41 -32.55
C PHE A 87 -16.08 -2.50 -33.15
N MET A 88 -15.97 -2.80 -34.45
CA MET A 88 -14.69 -3.07 -35.12
C MET A 88 -13.67 -1.92 -35.02
N ASP A 89 -14.14 -0.67 -35.04
CA ASP A 89 -13.26 0.50 -34.97
C ASP A 89 -13.03 1.00 -33.53
N LEU A 90 -13.47 0.27 -32.51
CA LEU A 90 -13.11 0.46 -31.10
C LEU A 90 -12.30 -0.74 -30.64
N ILE A 91 -10.98 -0.57 -30.61
CA ILE A 91 -10.06 -1.62 -30.17
C ILE A 91 -9.80 -1.40 -28.68
N GLU A 92 -10.33 -2.30 -27.86
CA GLU A 92 -10.08 -2.32 -26.43
C GLU A 92 -8.90 -3.24 -26.11
N VAL A 93 -7.88 -2.69 -25.45
CA VAL A 93 -6.67 -3.40 -25.02
C VAL A 93 -6.57 -3.26 -23.51
N ASP A 94 -6.59 -4.37 -22.79
CA ASP A 94 -6.27 -4.38 -21.35
C ASP A 94 -4.80 -4.76 -21.17
N ALA A 95 -3.98 -3.75 -20.88
CA ALA A 95 -2.53 -3.90 -20.74
C ALA A 95 -2.13 -4.85 -19.59
N ALA A 96 -3.01 -5.09 -18.61
CA ALA A 96 -2.73 -6.04 -17.53
C ALA A 96 -2.84 -7.51 -18.01
N SER A 97 -3.68 -7.77 -19.01
CA SER A 97 -3.99 -9.11 -19.53
C SER A 97 -3.15 -9.47 -20.76
N GLN A 98 -2.90 -8.53 -21.66
CA GLN A 98 -2.11 -8.71 -22.89
C GLN A 98 -0.69 -8.20 -22.70
N ARG A 99 0.07 -8.87 -21.82
CA ARG A 99 1.48 -8.55 -21.56
C ARG A 99 2.45 -9.07 -22.63
N GLY A 100 1.96 -9.85 -23.59
CA GLY A 100 2.76 -10.31 -24.72
C GLY A 100 3.33 -9.12 -25.48
N ILE A 101 4.65 -9.10 -25.66
CA ILE A 101 5.39 -8.00 -26.31
C ILE A 101 4.93 -7.81 -27.77
N ASP A 102 4.53 -8.90 -28.43
CA ASP A 102 4.15 -8.90 -29.84
C ASP A 102 2.69 -8.42 -30.06
N ASP A 103 1.74 -8.80 -29.19
CA ASP A 103 0.31 -8.49 -29.37
C ASP A 103 0.02 -6.98 -29.37
N THR A 104 0.57 -6.25 -28.41
CA THR A 104 0.32 -4.79 -28.30
C THR A 104 1.04 -4.01 -29.40
N ARG A 105 2.22 -4.48 -29.81
CA ARG A 105 2.98 -3.86 -30.88
C ARG A 105 2.33 -4.08 -32.23
N ASP A 106 1.90 -5.30 -32.54
CA ASP A 106 1.23 -5.63 -33.81
C ASP A 106 -0.11 -4.89 -33.93
N LEU A 107 -0.84 -4.70 -32.83
CA LEU A 107 -2.05 -3.87 -32.80
C LEU A 107 -1.76 -2.39 -33.07
N LEU A 108 -0.61 -1.88 -32.59
CA LEU A 108 -0.16 -0.51 -32.82
C LEU A 108 0.49 -0.33 -34.20
N GLU A 109 1.05 -1.36 -34.84
CA GLU A 109 1.57 -1.28 -36.21
C GLU A 109 0.43 -1.28 -37.25
N ASN A 110 -0.69 -1.95 -36.95
CA ASN A 110 -1.94 -1.90 -37.73
C ASN A 110 -2.72 -0.58 -37.58
N THR A 111 -2.12 0.46 -36.99
CA THR A 111 -2.73 1.78 -36.81
C THR A 111 -2.82 2.61 -38.09
N GLN A 112 -2.04 2.30 -39.11
CA GLN A 112 -2.00 3.11 -40.34
C GLN A 112 -3.26 2.99 -41.20
N TYR A 113 -4.13 2.01 -40.92
CA TYR A 113 -5.33 1.77 -41.71
C TYR A 113 -6.49 2.70 -41.32
N THR A 114 -7.28 3.10 -42.32
CA THR A 114 -8.50 3.89 -42.15
C THR A 114 -9.59 3.08 -41.41
N PRO A 115 -10.55 3.73 -40.75
CA PRO A 115 -11.67 3.05 -40.10
C PRO A 115 -12.53 2.29 -41.13
N THR A 116 -13.18 1.21 -40.69
CA THR A 116 -13.98 0.34 -41.58
C THR A 116 -15.44 0.80 -41.66
N VAL A 117 -16.02 1.15 -40.52
CA VAL A 117 -17.45 1.49 -40.36
C VAL A 117 -17.61 2.88 -39.73
N GLY A 118 -16.80 3.16 -38.71
CA GLY A 118 -16.84 4.42 -37.96
C GLY A 118 -16.17 5.59 -38.67
N ARG A 119 -16.30 6.78 -38.06
CA ARG A 119 -15.60 8.00 -38.51
C ARG A 119 -14.16 8.02 -38.01
N TYR A 120 -13.94 7.48 -36.81
CA TYR A 120 -12.67 7.40 -36.14
C TYR A 120 -12.37 5.98 -35.69
N LYS A 121 -11.11 5.58 -35.83
CA LYS A 121 -10.56 4.37 -35.22
C LYS A 121 -10.05 4.73 -33.83
N VAL A 122 -10.68 4.17 -32.81
CA VAL A 122 -10.45 4.50 -31.40
C VAL A 122 -9.72 3.35 -30.73
N TYR A 123 -8.56 3.65 -30.15
CA TYR A 123 -7.79 2.71 -29.33
C TYR A 123 -8.03 3.04 -27.87
N LEU A 124 -8.72 2.14 -27.15
CA LEU A 124 -8.95 2.23 -25.72
C LEU A 124 -7.97 1.30 -25.00
N ILE A 125 -6.96 1.87 -24.35
CA ILE A 125 -5.96 1.12 -23.58
C ILE A 125 -6.24 1.30 -22.09
N ASP A 126 -6.73 0.24 -21.45
CA ASP A 126 -6.95 0.21 -19.99
C ASP A 126 -5.68 -0.22 -19.26
N GLU A 127 -5.52 0.29 -18.04
CA GLU A 127 -4.33 0.17 -17.21
C GLU A 127 -3.01 0.37 -17.97
N VAL A 128 -2.92 1.43 -18.79
CA VAL A 128 -1.79 1.71 -19.70
C VAL A 128 -0.41 1.71 -19.01
N HIS A 129 -0.36 1.95 -17.70
CA HIS A 129 0.86 1.88 -16.91
C HIS A 129 1.48 0.46 -16.84
N GLN A 130 0.73 -0.58 -17.19
CA GLN A 130 1.18 -1.97 -17.27
C GLN A 130 1.88 -2.30 -18.61
N LEU A 131 1.89 -1.37 -19.58
CA LEU A 131 2.59 -1.59 -20.84
C LEU A 131 4.11 -1.73 -20.65
N THR A 132 4.73 -2.56 -21.49
CA THR A 132 6.18 -2.69 -21.57
C THR A 132 6.82 -1.40 -22.10
N LYS A 133 8.12 -1.23 -21.85
CA LYS A 133 8.87 -0.04 -22.33
C LYS A 133 8.85 0.03 -23.86
N GLU A 134 8.92 -1.12 -24.51
CA GLU A 134 8.90 -1.28 -25.95
C GLU A 134 7.53 -0.84 -26.52
N ALA A 135 6.43 -1.24 -25.89
CA ALA A 135 5.08 -0.82 -26.28
C ALA A 135 4.88 0.69 -26.10
N PHE A 136 5.41 1.28 -25.02
CA PHE A 136 5.41 2.75 -24.85
C PHE A 136 6.18 3.47 -25.96
N ASN A 137 7.33 2.94 -26.39
CA ASN A 137 8.11 3.51 -27.48
C ASN A 137 7.39 3.41 -28.83
N ALA A 138 6.67 2.31 -29.08
CA ALA A 138 5.81 2.17 -30.26
C ALA A 138 4.68 3.21 -30.25
N LEU A 139 4.01 3.35 -29.10
CA LEU A 139 2.94 4.34 -28.91
C LEU A 139 3.44 5.78 -29.11
N LEU A 140 4.65 6.11 -28.65
CA LEU A 140 5.23 7.44 -28.80
C LEU A 140 5.36 7.88 -30.26
N LYS A 141 5.74 6.97 -31.17
CA LYS A 141 5.84 7.28 -32.60
C LYS A 141 4.49 7.74 -33.17
N THR A 142 3.42 7.05 -32.82
CA THR A 142 2.06 7.37 -33.27
C THR A 142 1.46 8.58 -32.54
N LEU A 143 1.85 8.82 -31.28
CA LEU A 143 1.42 10.02 -30.55
C LEU A 143 2.13 11.30 -31.02
N GLU A 144 3.34 11.20 -31.57
CA GLU A 144 4.08 12.33 -32.16
C GLU A 144 3.50 12.76 -33.50
N GLU A 145 3.14 11.79 -34.35
CA GLU A 145 2.55 12.03 -35.67
C GLU A 145 1.21 11.27 -35.81
N PRO A 146 0.14 11.72 -35.12
CA PRO A 146 -1.12 11.00 -35.10
C PRO A 146 -1.90 11.15 -36.42
N PRO A 147 -2.40 10.04 -37.01
CA PRO A 147 -3.32 10.11 -38.14
C PRO A 147 -4.63 10.84 -37.76
N GLU A 148 -5.20 11.62 -38.68
CA GLU A 148 -6.41 12.44 -38.38
C GLU A 148 -7.62 11.58 -37.97
N HIS A 149 -7.76 10.40 -38.56
CA HIS A 149 -8.84 9.44 -38.30
C HIS A 149 -8.62 8.58 -37.04
N MET A 150 -7.54 8.81 -36.30
CA MET A 150 -7.17 8.02 -35.13
C MET A 150 -7.34 8.79 -33.83
N LYS A 151 -7.84 8.11 -32.79
CA LYS A 151 -7.93 8.63 -31.42
C LYS A 151 -7.46 7.61 -30.40
N PHE A 152 -6.67 8.04 -29.43
CA PHE A 152 -6.22 7.25 -28.29
C PHE A 152 -6.98 7.65 -27.02
N LEU A 153 -7.53 6.66 -26.33
CA LEU A 153 -8.16 6.79 -25.02
C LEU A 153 -7.37 5.91 -24.05
N LEU A 154 -6.57 6.54 -23.20
CA LEU A 154 -5.72 5.86 -22.24
C LEU A 154 -6.38 5.94 -20.87
N ALA A 155 -6.42 4.84 -20.12
CA ALA A 155 -6.89 4.82 -18.75
C ALA A 155 -5.81 4.25 -17.83
N THR A 156 -5.65 4.83 -16.64
CA THR A 156 -4.71 4.33 -15.63
C THR A 156 -5.20 4.61 -14.22
N THR A 157 -4.89 3.69 -13.31
CA THR A 157 -4.93 3.94 -11.86
C THR A 157 -3.67 4.64 -11.34
N GLU A 158 -2.52 4.43 -11.98
CA GLU A 158 -1.21 4.92 -11.53
C GLU A 158 -0.59 5.86 -12.57
N SER A 159 -0.89 7.17 -12.49
CA SER A 159 -0.38 8.13 -13.47
C SER A 159 1.12 8.44 -13.35
N GLU A 160 1.72 8.13 -12.21
CA GLU A 160 3.14 8.36 -11.91
C GLU A 160 4.06 7.36 -12.60
N LYS A 161 3.56 6.16 -12.89
CA LYS A 161 4.29 5.11 -13.62
C LYS A 161 4.38 5.37 -15.13
N ILE A 162 3.59 6.31 -15.65
CA ILE A 162 3.59 6.64 -17.09
C ILE A 162 4.77 7.58 -17.41
N PRO A 163 5.56 7.29 -18.46
CA PRO A 163 6.62 8.19 -18.89
C PRO A 163 6.12 9.61 -19.19
N ILE A 164 6.88 10.61 -18.73
CA ILE A 164 6.56 12.05 -18.93
C ILE A 164 6.41 12.38 -20.42
N THR A 165 7.14 11.67 -21.29
CA THR A 165 7.08 11.81 -22.76
C THR A 165 5.69 11.48 -23.33
N VAL A 166 4.95 10.56 -22.71
CA VAL A 166 3.57 10.24 -23.11
C VAL A 166 2.61 11.24 -22.48
N LEU A 167 2.80 11.58 -21.21
CA LEU A 167 1.96 12.53 -20.49
C LEU A 167 1.90 13.91 -21.17
N SER A 168 3.03 14.40 -21.70
CA SER A 168 3.09 15.70 -22.38
C SER A 168 2.32 15.76 -23.71
N ARG A 169 2.01 14.60 -24.29
CA ARG A 169 1.27 14.45 -25.56
C ARG A 169 -0.20 14.08 -25.37
N CYS A 170 -0.65 13.93 -24.12
CA CYS A 170 -2.02 13.55 -23.81
C CYS A 170 -2.76 14.68 -23.09
N LEU A 171 -4.04 14.84 -23.39
CA LEU A 171 -4.92 15.65 -22.56
C LEU A 171 -5.34 14.85 -21.33
N LYS A 172 -4.83 15.23 -20.15
CA LYS A 172 -5.08 14.52 -18.88
C LYS A 172 -6.40 14.96 -18.23
N PHE A 173 -7.26 13.98 -17.94
CA PHE A 173 -8.47 14.12 -17.15
C PHE A 173 -8.35 13.33 -15.85
N ASN A 174 -8.41 14.02 -14.72
CA ASN A 174 -8.39 13.38 -13.41
C ASN A 174 -9.82 13.16 -12.89
N LEU A 175 -10.21 11.90 -12.77
CA LEU A 175 -11.47 11.47 -12.17
C LEU A 175 -11.29 11.39 -10.66
N LYS A 176 -12.23 11.98 -9.93
CA LYS A 176 -12.20 12.01 -8.46
C LYS A 176 -12.88 10.76 -7.88
N LYS A 177 -12.62 10.46 -6.61
CA LYS A 177 -13.48 9.54 -5.85
C LYS A 177 -14.90 10.10 -5.84
N ILE A 178 -15.89 9.23 -6.00
CA ILE A 178 -17.31 9.59 -5.95
C ILE A 178 -17.69 9.73 -4.47
N SER A 179 -18.48 10.74 -4.11
CA SER A 179 -18.88 10.88 -2.70
C SER A 179 -19.82 9.76 -2.28
N GLU A 180 -19.80 9.40 -0.99
CA GLU A 180 -20.67 8.35 -0.43
C GLU A 180 -22.15 8.68 -0.69
N GLU A 181 -22.55 9.95 -0.54
CA GLU A 181 -23.90 10.43 -0.85
C GLU A 181 -24.30 10.18 -2.32
N GLN A 182 -23.38 10.41 -3.26
CA GLN A 182 -23.64 10.18 -4.68
C GLN A 182 -23.73 8.69 -5.01
N ILE A 183 -22.92 7.85 -4.35
CA ILE A 183 -23.00 6.39 -4.50
C ILE A 183 -24.34 5.88 -3.96
N ALA A 184 -24.73 6.28 -2.75
CA ALA A 184 -26.01 5.93 -2.14
C ALA A 184 -27.19 6.38 -3.00
N SER A 185 -27.20 7.63 -3.48
CA SER A 185 -28.25 8.16 -4.36
C SER A 185 -28.36 7.36 -5.65
N ARG A 186 -27.23 6.96 -6.24
CA ARG A 186 -27.25 6.15 -7.46
C ARG A 186 -27.75 4.73 -7.23
N MET A 187 -27.36 4.10 -6.13
CA MET A 187 -27.87 2.77 -5.78
C MET A 187 -29.37 2.79 -5.52
N LYS A 188 -29.88 3.86 -4.88
CA LYS A 188 -31.31 4.09 -4.67
C LYS A 188 -32.08 4.15 -5.99
N GLU A 189 -31.61 4.96 -6.95
CA GLU A 189 -32.21 5.01 -8.29
C GLU A 189 -32.27 3.63 -8.98
N ILE A 190 -31.21 2.84 -8.82
CA ILE A 190 -31.11 1.50 -9.41
C ILE A 190 -32.10 0.53 -8.75
N LEU A 191 -32.16 0.52 -7.40
CA LEU A 191 -33.06 -0.35 -6.66
C LEU A 191 -34.54 0.00 -6.87
N ASP A 192 -34.86 1.30 -6.95
CA ASP A 192 -36.19 1.79 -7.29
C ASP A 192 -36.62 1.32 -8.69
N ALA A 193 -35.70 1.36 -9.66
CA ALA A 193 -35.96 0.91 -11.02
C ALA A 193 -36.11 -0.62 -11.13
N GLU A 194 -35.34 -1.38 -10.35
CA GLU A 194 -35.47 -2.85 -10.25
C GLU A 194 -36.63 -3.29 -9.35
N LYS A 195 -37.28 -2.36 -8.63
CA LYS A 195 -38.37 -2.58 -7.66
C LYS A 195 -37.98 -3.51 -6.52
N ILE A 196 -36.81 -3.27 -5.94
CA ILE A 196 -36.26 -4.05 -4.82
C ILE A 196 -36.49 -3.28 -3.52
N GLU A 197 -36.93 -3.97 -2.46
CA GLU A 197 -37.06 -3.37 -1.13
C GLU A 197 -35.70 -3.22 -0.45
N TYR A 198 -35.43 -2.04 0.10
CA TYR A 198 -34.15 -1.73 0.74
C TYR A 198 -34.29 -0.79 1.95
N GLU A 199 -33.31 -0.83 2.84
CA GLU A 199 -33.13 0.08 3.96
C GLU A 199 -32.04 1.13 3.65
N ASP A 200 -32.28 2.40 3.97
CA ASP A 200 -31.31 3.48 3.70
C ASP A 200 -29.97 3.26 4.46
N GLY A 201 -30.02 2.64 5.65
CA GLY A 201 -28.83 2.28 6.44
C GLY A 201 -27.90 1.31 5.71
N ALA A 202 -28.46 0.30 5.04
CA ALA A 202 -27.71 -0.66 4.23
C ALA A 202 -26.95 0.02 3.07
N LEU A 203 -27.57 1.01 2.42
CA LEU A 203 -26.93 1.77 1.35
C LEU A 203 -25.75 2.60 1.86
N SER A 204 -25.87 3.19 3.06
CA SER A 204 -24.79 3.96 3.68
C SER A 204 -23.58 3.07 3.95
N ILE A 205 -23.79 1.86 4.48
CA ILE A 205 -22.72 0.89 4.74
C ILE A 205 -22.03 0.50 3.44
N ILE A 206 -22.78 0.11 2.40
CA ILE A 206 -22.20 -0.26 1.09
C ILE A 206 -21.42 0.91 0.48
N SER A 207 -21.94 2.13 0.59
CA SER A 207 -21.31 3.33 0.03
C SER A 207 -19.97 3.63 0.71
N LYS A 208 -19.91 3.46 2.03
CA LYS A 208 -18.68 3.60 2.82
C LYS A 208 -17.67 2.51 2.47
N SER A 209 -18.11 1.25 2.39
CA SER A 209 -17.25 0.11 2.03
C SER A 209 -16.71 0.18 0.60
N ALA A 210 -17.38 0.91 -0.30
CA ALA A 210 -16.95 1.05 -1.69
C ALA A 210 -15.79 2.06 -1.91
N ASP A 211 -15.38 2.84 -0.90
CA ASP A 211 -14.27 3.80 -0.93
C ASP A 211 -14.24 4.70 -2.20
N GLY A 212 -15.43 5.18 -2.61
CA GLY A 212 -15.57 6.07 -3.76
C GLY A 212 -15.60 5.40 -5.13
N SER A 213 -15.66 4.06 -5.19
CA SER A 213 -15.76 3.25 -6.42
C SER A 213 -17.21 2.80 -6.68
N MET A 214 -17.84 3.33 -7.74
CA MET A 214 -19.20 2.91 -8.13
C MET A 214 -19.26 1.44 -8.56
N ARG A 215 -18.20 0.94 -9.21
CA ARG A 215 -18.15 -0.47 -9.64
C ARG A 215 -18.15 -1.41 -8.43
N ASP A 216 -17.39 -1.08 -7.40
CA ASP A 216 -17.30 -1.91 -6.20
C ASP A 216 -18.60 -1.79 -5.39
N ALA A 217 -19.17 -0.59 -5.26
CA ALA A 217 -20.50 -0.39 -4.65
C ALA A 217 -21.58 -1.29 -5.27
N LEU A 218 -21.68 -1.30 -6.61
CA LEU A 218 -22.68 -2.15 -7.31
C LEU A 218 -22.36 -3.64 -7.19
N SER A 219 -21.08 -4.01 -7.10
CA SER A 219 -20.67 -5.41 -6.89
C SER A 219 -21.02 -5.88 -5.48
N LEU A 220 -20.84 -5.04 -4.47
CA LEU A 220 -21.26 -5.30 -3.09
C LEU A 220 -22.79 -5.37 -2.98
N LEU A 221 -23.49 -4.47 -3.68
CA LEU A 221 -24.96 -4.50 -3.74
C LEU A 221 -25.47 -5.81 -4.35
N ASP A 222 -24.91 -6.26 -5.48
CA ASP A 222 -25.27 -7.56 -6.07
C ASP A 222 -25.03 -8.73 -5.12
N GLN A 223 -23.92 -8.71 -4.37
CA GLN A 223 -23.62 -9.74 -3.37
C GLN A 223 -24.65 -9.72 -2.23
N ALA A 224 -25.00 -8.54 -1.72
CA ALA A 224 -25.98 -8.40 -0.65
C ALA A 224 -27.38 -8.87 -1.08
N LEU A 225 -27.78 -8.60 -2.33
CA LEU A 225 -29.04 -9.09 -2.89
C LEU A 225 -29.07 -10.61 -3.10
N ALA A 226 -27.91 -11.22 -3.34
CA ALA A 226 -27.78 -12.66 -3.48
C ALA A 226 -27.82 -13.40 -2.13
N TYR A 227 -27.53 -12.71 -1.02
CA TYR A 227 -27.46 -13.30 0.32
C TYR A 227 -28.84 -13.68 0.88
N GLU A 228 -29.86 -12.84 0.69
CA GLU A 228 -31.24 -13.14 1.10
C GLU A 228 -32.28 -12.62 0.10
N ASN A 229 -33.12 -13.52 -0.46
CA ASN A 229 -34.41 -13.29 -1.13
C ASN A 229 -34.66 -11.91 -1.80
N TYR A 230 -33.63 -11.27 -2.37
CA TYR A 230 -33.68 -9.92 -2.95
C TYR A 230 -34.28 -8.86 -2.02
N LYS A 231 -33.96 -8.88 -0.72
CA LYS A 231 -34.25 -7.80 0.22
C LYS A 231 -32.97 -7.28 0.85
N LEU A 232 -32.78 -5.96 0.83
CA LEU A 232 -31.58 -5.32 1.35
C LEU A 232 -31.84 -4.73 2.75
N SER A 233 -31.47 -5.47 3.79
CA SER A 233 -31.48 -4.96 5.17
C SER A 233 -30.07 -4.66 5.68
N GLU A 234 -29.97 -3.77 6.65
CA GLU A 234 -28.70 -3.36 7.26
C GLU A 234 -27.93 -4.53 7.87
N ILE A 235 -28.63 -5.40 8.62
CA ILE A 235 -28.05 -6.57 9.31
C ILE A 235 -27.39 -7.52 8.29
N ASN A 236 -28.08 -7.84 7.20
CA ASN A 236 -27.55 -8.69 6.14
C ASN A 236 -26.28 -8.14 5.51
N VAL A 237 -26.20 -6.82 5.31
CA VAL A 237 -25.01 -6.18 4.72
C VAL A 237 -23.83 -6.24 5.70
N ILE A 238 -24.08 -6.02 6.98
CA ILE A 238 -23.06 -6.13 8.04
C ILE A 238 -22.52 -7.57 8.09
N ASP A 239 -23.41 -8.55 8.14
CA ASP A 239 -23.05 -9.98 8.19
C ASP A 239 -22.31 -10.42 6.91
N MET A 240 -22.76 -9.99 5.73
CA MET A 240 -22.15 -10.31 4.44
C MET A 240 -20.74 -9.73 4.31
N LEU A 241 -20.56 -8.48 4.70
CA LEU A 241 -19.25 -7.82 4.66
C LEU A 241 -18.33 -8.29 5.80
N GLY A 242 -18.86 -9.05 6.77
CA GLY A 242 -18.15 -9.40 7.99
C GLY A 242 -17.75 -8.17 8.80
N LEU A 243 -18.47 -7.06 8.62
CA LEU A 243 -18.21 -5.84 9.37
C LEU A 243 -18.59 -6.10 10.81
N ILE A 244 -17.65 -5.84 11.71
CA ILE A 244 -17.94 -5.89 13.13
C ILE A 244 -18.88 -4.74 13.42
N ASP A 245 -20.02 -5.03 14.04
CA ASP A 245 -20.88 -3.99 14.60
C ASP A 245 -19.97 -3.06 15.40
N ASN A 246 -19.91 -1.78 15.03
CA ASN A 246 -19.06 -0.79 15.71
C ASN A 246 -19.26 -0.83 17.22
N LYS A 247 -20.43 -1.28 17.70
CA LYS A 247 -20.70 -1.55 19.11
C LYS A 247 -19.76 -2.56 19.75
N HIS A 248 -19.37 -3.64 19.07
CA HIS A 248 -18.40 -4.60 19.61
C HIS A 248 -17.01 -3.99 19.69
N ALA A 249 -16.54 -3.29 18.65
CA ALA A 249 -15.25 -2.61 18.67
C ALA A 249 -15.21 -1.51 19.74
N LEU A 250 -16.29 -0.74 19.86
CA LEU A 250 -16.46 0.30 20.87
C LEU A 250 -16.51 -0.29 22.28
N SER A 251 -17.18 -1.42 22.48
CA SER A 251 -17.18 -2.11 23.76
C SER A 251 -15.81 -2.69 24.13
N ILE A 252 -15.00 -3.13 23.15
CA ILE A 252 -13.61 -3.55 23.38
C ILE A 252 -12.79 -2.34 23.85
N VAL A 253 -12.93 -1.19 23.18
CA VAL A 253 -12.27 0.06 23.58
C VAL A 253 -12.71 0.48 24.99
N GLN A 254 -14.01 0.44 25.29
CA GLN A 254 -14.54 0.72 26.63
C GLN A 254 -13.94 -0.21 27.68
N SER A 255 -13.90 -1.53 27.42
CA SER A 255 -13.35 -2.53 28.36
C SER A 255 -11.85 -2.33 28.60
N ILE A 256 -11.11 -1.94 27.56
CA ILE A 256 -9.68 -1.58 27.66
C ILE A 256 -9.53 -0.33 28.52
N LEU A 257 -10.37 0.69 28.33
CA LEU A 257 -10.32 1.97 29.04
C LEU A 257 -10.81 1.88 30.50
N SER A 258 -11.78 1.01 30.79
CA SER A 258 -12.32 0.79 32.14
C SER A 258 -11.54 -0.25 32.94
N GLN A 259 -10.52 -0.89 32.36
CA GLN A 259 -9.75 -1.99 32.97
C GLN A 259 -10.64 -3.16 33.42
N ASP A 260 -11.64 -3.51 32.63
CA ASP A 260 -12.51 -4.67 32.90
C ASP A 260 -12.06 -5.90 32.13
N ALA A 261 -11.23 -6.72 32.79
CA ALA A 261 -10.66 -7.94 32.19
C ALA A 261 -11.71 -9.03 31.91
N ASP A 262 -12.76 -9.15 32.74
CA ASP A 262 -13.78 -10.19 32.59
C ASP A 262 -14.67 -9.89 31.39
N THR A 263 -15.09 -8.63 31.24
CA THR A 263 -15.87 -8.19 30.08
C THR A 263 -15.05 -8.28 28.80
N LEU A 264 -13.79 -7.83 28.82
CA LEU A 264 -12.89 -7.93 27.66
C LEU A 264 -12.72 -9.37 27.18
N LYS A 265 -12.54 -10.33 28.10
CA LYS A 265 -12.40 -11.75 27.74
C LYS A 265 -13.65 -12.28 27.03
N ASN A 266 -14.83 -11.99 27.55
CA ASN A 266 -16.09 -12.43 26.94
C ASN A 266 -16.26 -11.83 25.53
N GLN A 267 -15.86 -10.57 25.33
CA GLN A 267 -15.92 -9.92 24.02
C GLN A 267 -14.95 -10.54 23.01
N LEU A 268 -13.74 -10.90 23.43
CA LEU A 268 -12.78 -11.58 22.57
C LEU A 268 -13.27 -12.97 22.15
N GLU A 269 -13.87 -13.73 23.08
CA GLU A 269 -14.46 -15.04 22.78
C GLU A 269 -15.68 -14.93 21.84
N GLU A 270 -16.52 -13.92 22.01
CA GLU A 270 -17.65 -13.67 21.11
C GLU A 270 -17.19 -13.25 19.71
N LEU A 271 -16.17 -12.40 19.62
CA LEU A 271 -15.59 -11.94 18.36
C LEU A 271 -15.02 -13.10 17.54
N ASP A 272 -14.31 -14.02 18.19
CA ASP A 272 -13.76 -15.23 17.57
C ASP A 272 -14.84 -16.14 16.97
N SER A 273 -16.05 -16.13 17.53
CA SER A 273 -17.15 -16.96 17.05
C SER A 273 -17.86 -16.39 15.81
N LYS A 274 -17.77 -15.07 15.58
CA LYS A 274 -18.53 -14.35 14.56
C LYS A 274 -17.69 -13.80 13.41
N TYR A 275 -16.42 -13.45 13.62
CA TYR A 275 -15.66 -12.64 12.66
C TYR A 275 -14.36 -13.30 12.18
N PRO A 276 -14.15 -13.45 10.86
CA PRO A 276 -12.92 -14.03 10.32
C PRO A 276 -11.79 -13.01 10.08
N ASN A 277 -12.02 -11.68 10.14
CA ASN A 277 -11.01 -10.67 9.82
C ASN A 277 -10.65 -9.73 10.99
N TYR A 278 -9.54 -10.03 11.66
CA TYR A 278 -9.03 -9.21 12.77
C TYR A 278 -8.47 -7.84 12.35
N ASN A 279 -8.12 -7.65 11.07
CA ASN A 279 -7.65 -6.33 10.60
C ASN A 279 -8.77 -5.29 10.67
N ASP A 280 -9.99 -5.70 10.33
CA ASP A 280 -11.14 -4.80 10.33
C ASP A 280 -11.48 -4.39 11.77
N VAL A 281 -11.31 -5.28 12.75
CA VAL A 281 -11.44 -4.93 14.19
C VAL A 281 -10.46 -3.84 14.58
N LEU A 282 -9.19 -3.99 14.17
CA LEU A 282 -8.14 -3.03 14.48
C LEU A 282 -8.39 -1.69 13.79
N ASP A 283 -8.95 -1.71 12.58
CA ASP A 283 -9.37 -0.50 11.87
C ASP A 283 -10.54 0.21 12.56
N SER A 284 -11.54 -0.54 13.04
CA SER A 284 -12.64 0.03 13.84
C SER A 284 -12.12 0.62 15.15
N ILE A 285 -11.23 -0.07 15.88
CA ILE A 285 -10.60 0.46 17.10
C ILE A 285 -9.80 1.74 16.80
N ALA A 286 -9.03 1.76 15.70
CA ALA A 286 -8.27 2.93 15.29
C ALA A 286 -9.20 4.10 14.91
N SER A 287 -10.29 3.84 14.19
CA SER A 287 -11.27 4.86 13.83
C SER A 287 -11.97 5.45 15.07
N ILE A 288 -12.40 4.61 16.01
CA ILE A 288 -13.06 5.05 17.25
C ILE A 288 -12.11 5.90 18.09
N THR A 289 -10.87 5.44 18.28
CA THR A 289 -9.87 6.19 19.06
C THR A 289 -9.46 7.49 18.37
N GLN A 290 -9.43 7.54 17.04
CA GLN A 290 -9.22 8.77 16.29
C GLN A 290 -10.39 9.75 16.46
N GLU A 291 -11.63 9.27 16.45
CA GLU A 291 -12.81 10.11 16.69
C GLU A 291 -12.81 10.67 18.11
N ILE A 292 -12.49 9.85 19.12
CA ILE A 292 -12.35 10.31 20.52
C ILE A 292 -11.25 11.38 20.63
N ALA A 293 -10.08 11.15 20.03
CA ALA A 293 -9.00 12.14 20.01
C ALA A 293 -9.39 13.43 19.29
N TYR A 294 -10.20 13.33 18.23
CA TYR A 294 -10.73 14.48 17.51
C TYR A 294 -11.67 15.30 18.39
N LEU A 295 -12.58 14.65 19.14
CA LEU A 295 -13.49 15.29 20.10
C LEU A 295 -12.76 15.93 21.29
N GLN A 296 -11.64 15.36 21.73
CA GLN A 296 -10.81 15.94 22.79
C GLN A 296 -10.16 17.27 22.37
N VAL A 297 -9.81 17.41 21.08
CA VAL A 297 -9.19 18.62 20.53
C VAL A 297 -10.26 19.64 20.10
N LEU A 298 -11.35 19.17 19.50
CA LEU A 298 -12.45 19.98 19.03
C LEU A 298 -13.63 19.78 19.96
N ASP A 299 -13.80 20.76 20.86
CA ASP A 299 -14.91 20.92 21.80
C ASP A 299 -16.16 20.09 21.42
N ALA A 300 -16.37 18.97 22.14
CA ALA A 300 -17.38 17.94 21.87
C ALA A 300 -18.82 18.49 21.74
N SER A 301 -19.04 19.73 22.17
CA SER A 301 -20.29 20.47 22.03
C SER A 301 -20.65 20.90 20.60
N LYS A 302 -19.71 20.81 19.63
CA LYS A 302 -19.91 21.28 18.24
C LYS A 302 -20.00 20.19 17.19
N VAL A 303 -19.75 18.94 17.54
CA VAL A 303 -19.74 17.79 16.62
C VAL A 303 -20.85 16.84 17.04
N ALA A 304 -21.71 16.46 16.10
CA ALA A 304 -22.74 15.45 16.34
C ALA A 304 -22.08 14.07 16.35
N SER A 305 -21.73 13.58 17.54
CA SER A 305 -21.20 12.23 17.77
C SER A 305 -22.06 11.48 18.80
N GLU A 306 -21.90 10.16 18.89
CA GLU A 306 -22.65 9.33 19.84
C GLU A 306 -22.34 9.70 21.31
N PRO A 307 -23.34 9.64 22.21
CA PRO A 307 -23.18 10.03 23.61
C PRO A 307 -22.09 9.24 24.35
N GLU A 308 -21.88 7.97 23.98
CA GLU A 308 -20.83 7.11 24.55
C GLU A 308 -19.41 7.60 24.17
N MET A 309 -19.21 8.10 22.95
CA MET A 309 -17.92 8.65 22.53
C MET A 309 -17.60 9.98 23.22
N ILE A 310 -18.63 10.80 23.48
CA ILE A 310 -18.48 12.05 24.23
C ILE A 310 -18.04 11.75 25.68
N ASP A 311 -18.63 10.74 26.33
CA ASP A 311 -18.24 10.35 27.70
C ASP A 311 -16.80 9.85 27.76
N LEU A 312 -16.40 8.99 26.83
CA LEU A 312 -15.02 8.51 26.72
C LEU A 312 -14.01 9.63 26.46
N SER A 313 -14.37 10.64 25.67
CA SER A 313 -13.48 11.77 25.39
C SER A 313 -13.17 12.62 26.62
N ASN A 314 -14.15 12.75 27.54
CA ASN A 314 -14.01 13.57 28.74
C ASN A 314 -13.32 12.84 29.90
N ASN A 315 -13.43 11.51 29.97
CA ASN A 315 -13.01 10.73 31.13
C ASN A 315 -11.60 10.13 31.03
N HIS A 316 -10.94 10.22 29.86
CA HIS A 316 -9.64 9.59 29.62
C HIS A 316 -8.58 10.58 29.13
N SER A 317 -7.30 10.30 29.44
CA SER A 317 -6.18 11.16 29.06
C SER A 317 -5.91 11.08 27.53
N PRO A 318 -5.63 12.21 26.86
CA PRO A 318 -5.30 12.22 25.44
C PRO A 318 -4.09 11.35 25.09
N GLU A 319 -3.11 11.26 25.99
CA GLU A 319 -1.91 10.45 25.83
C GLU A 319 -2.25 8.96 25.69
N LEU A 320 -3.20 8.48 26.49
CA LEU A 320 -3.67 7.10 26.46
C LEU A 320 -4.41 6.79 25.16
N ILE A 321 -5.30 7.69 24.72
CA ILE A 321 -6.04 7.51 23.46
C ILE A 321 -5.08 7.46 22.27
N GLN A 322 -4.08 8.36 22.23
CA GLN A 322 -3.02 8.33 21.21
C GLN A 322 -2.19 7.04 21.24
N LEU A 323 -1.91 6.51 22.44
CA LEU A 323 -1.19 5.26 22.58
C LEU A 323 -2.00 4.06 22.05
N ILE A 324 -3.28 3.97 22.40
CA ILE A 324 -4.16 2.89 21.91
C ILE A 324 -4.27 2.97 20.38
N TYR A 325 -4.47 4.16 19.82
CA TYR A 325 -4.46 4.38 18.37
C TYR A 325 -3.15 3.90 17.72
N GLN A 326 -2.01 4.29 18.29
CA GLN A 326 -0.69 3.90 17.76
C GLN A 326 -0.46 2.38 17.82
N ILE A 327 -0.91 1.71 18.89
CA ILE A 327 -0.85 0.25 19.01
C ILE A 327 -1.76 -0.40 17.99
N ALA A 328 -2.97 0.11 17.75
CA ALA A 328 -3.90 -0.45 16.76
C ALA A 328 -3.28 -0.44 15.35
N ILE A 329 -2.73 0.70 14.92
CA ILE A 329 -2.08 0.85 13.60
C ILE A 329 -0.85 -0.05 13.47
N ASN A 330 0.04 -0.06 14.45
CA ASN A 330 1.25 -0.88 14.39
C ASN A 330 0.92 -2.38 14.40
N SER A 331 -0.13 -2.77 15.12
CA SER A 331 -0.55 -4.16 15.22
C SER A 331 -1.05 -4.74 13.89
N LYS A 332 -1.55 -3.90 12.96
CA LYS A 332 -1.91 -4.36 11.60
C LYS A 332 -0.72 -4.98 10.86
N ARG A 333 0.46 -4.39 11.02
CA ARG A 333 1.70 -4.94 10.45
C ARG A 333 2.16 -6.17 11.21
N ASP A 334 2.05 -6.16 12.54
CA ASP A 334 2.45 -7.29 13.38
C ASP A 334 1.54 -8.52 13.14
N LEU A 335 0.29 -8.32 12.71
CA LEU A 335 -0.69 -9.38 12.47
C LEU A 335 -0.22 -10.38 11.39
N SER A 336 0.43 -9.89 10.33
CA SER A 336 0.96 -10.75 9.25
C SER A 336 2.23 -11.50 9.64
N MET A 337 2.91 -11.05 10.71
CA MET A 337 4.12 -11.67 11.25
C MET A 337 3.84 -12.59 12.43
N ALA A 338 2.62 -12.55 12.99
CA ALA A 338 2.23 -13.34 14.14
C ALA A 338 2.03 -14.82 13.77
N PRO A 339 2.18 -15.77 14.72
CA PRO A 339 2.01 -17.20 14.45
C PRO A 339 0.58 -17.55 13.98
N SER A 340 -0.41 -16.81 14.44
CA SER A 340 -1.77 -16.80 13.91
C SER A 340 -2.38 -15.39 14.02
N ALA A 341 -3.34 -15.06 13.14
CA ALA A 341 -4.00 -13.76 13.16
C ALA A 341 -4.70 -13.47 14.50
N LYS A 342 -5.30 -14.51 15.11
CA LYS A 342 -5.92 -14.47 16.43
C LYS A 342 -4.92 -14.11 17.54
N GLU A 343 -3.77 -14.79 17.58
CA GLU A 343 -2.74 -14.52 18.59
C GLU A 343 -2.13 -13.12 18.41
N GLY A 344 -1.92 -12.70 17.17
CA GLY A 344 -1.48 -11.35 16.84
C GLY A 344 -2.45 -10.28 17.36
N PHE A 345 -3.73 -10.46 17.10
CA PHE A 345 -4.79 -9.57 17.60
C PHE A 345 -4.89 -9.58 19.13
N THR A 346 -4.88 -10.76 19.75
CA THR A 346 -4.94 -10.90 21.21
C THR A 346 -3.76 -10.18 21.86
N MET A 347 -2.55 -10.31 21.29
CA MET A 347 -1.38 -9.58 21.78
C MET A 347 -1.49 -8.07 21.60
N ALA A 348 -2.12 -7.59 20.52
CA ALA A 348 -2.40 -6.17 20.33
C ALA A 348 -3.30 -5.62 21.45
N VAL A 349 -4.40 -6.32 21.73
CA VAL A 349 -5.35 -5.95 22.80
C VAL A 349 -4.69 -6.01 24.17
N LEU A 350 -3.91 -7.05 24.47
CA LEU A 350 -3.17 -7.16 25.73
C LEU A 350 -2.13 -6.04 25.89
N ARG A 351 -1.46 -5.62 24.81
CA ARG A 351 -0.58 -4.45 24.83
C ARG A 351 -1.37 -3.18 25.16
N MET A 352 -2.49 -2.93 24.49
CA MET A 352 -3.35 -1.77 24.79
C MET A 352 -3.82 -1.76 26.25
N TYR A 353 -4.20 -2.92 26.78
CA TYR A 353 -4.64 -3.10 28.16
C TYR A 353 -3.51 -2.85 29.19
N ALA A 354 -2.29 -3.33 28.91
CA ALA A 354 -1.18 -3.28 29.86
C ALA A 354 -0.62 -1.88 30.11
N PHE A 355 -0.70 -0.96 29.15
CA PHE A 355 -0.08 0.36 29.27
C PHE A 355 -0.82 1.33 30.21
N GLN A 356 -2.02 1.00 30.68
CA GLN A 356 -2.76 1.81 31.68
C GLN A 356 -2.29 1.56 33.12
N LEU A 357 -1.63 0.44 33.41
CA LEU A 357 -1.23 0.05 34.77
C LEU A 357 -0.15 0.96 35.40
N SER A 358 0.39 1.92 34.64
CA SER A 358 1.48 2.80 35.07
C SER A 358 1.02 4.03 35.88
N GLU A 359 -0.25 4.45 35.79
CA GLU A 359 -0.69 5.70 36.44
C GLU A 359 -1.25 5.51 37.86
N SER A 360 -1.59 4.28 38.26
CA SER A 360 -2.33 4.01 39.51
C SER A 360 -1.61 3.05 40.47
N GLN A 361 -0.32 3.30 40.75
CA GLN A 361 0.29 2.79 41.99
C GLN A 361 0.42 3.94 43.02
N PRO A 362 -0.16 3.80 44.24
CA PRO A 362 0.01 4.79 45.28
C PRO A 362 1.46 4.78 45.77
N VAL A 363 2.13 5.91 45.58
CA VAL A 363 3.47 6.17 46.11
C VAL A 363 3.39 6.13 47.64
N ILE A 364 3.86 5.05 48.25
CA ILE A 364 4.10 5.01 49.69
C ILE A 364 5.26 5.98 49.96
N ASN A 365 4.89 7.16 50.42
CA ASN A 365 5.78 8.19 50.96
C ASN A 365 6.64 7.60 52.09
N LYS A 366 7.92 7.35 51.81
CA LYS A 366 8.96 7.44 52.83
C LYS A 366 9.69 8.77 52.65
N GLN A 367 9.50 9.61 53.67
CA GLN A 367 10.01 10.95 53.81
C GLN A 367 11.48 11.06 53.41
N SER A 368 11.73 12.07 52.59
CA SER A 368 13.02 12.62 52.24
C SER A 368 13.83 13.00 53.48
N ASN A 369 14.90 12.24 53.74
CA ASN A 369 16.07 12.78 54.40
C ASN A 369 17.24 12.67 53.43
N THR A 370 17.72 13.85 53.04
CA THR A 370 18.88 14.10 52.21
C THR A 370 20.14 13.46 52.80
N ALA A 371 20.67 12.45 52.11
CA ALA A 371 22.05 12.00 52.28
C ALA A 371 22.57 11.43 50.97
N GLN A 372 23.40 12.21 50.28
CA GLN A 372 24.25 11.74 49.19
C GLN A 372 25.15 10.61 49.71
N LYS A 373 25.02 9.40 49.14
CA LYS A 373 26.00 8.30 49.25
C LYS A 373 25.99 7.54 47.92
N LYS A 374 27.04 7.69 47.11
CA LYS A 374 28.22 6.80 47.08
C LYS A 374 27.83 5.33 46.94
N ILE A 375 27.85 4.86 45.69
CA ILE A 375 27.88 3.43 45.37
C ILE A 375 29.25 2.91 45.82
N LYS A 376 29.23 1.97 46.76
CA LYS A 376 30.38 1.22 47.25
C LYS A 376 30.36 -0.16 46.60
N GLU A 377 31.48 -0.46 45.95
CA GLU A 377 32.20 -1.74 45.91
C GLU A 377 31.42 -3.05 46.10
N SER A 378 31.50 -3.88 45.05
CA SER A 378 31.63 -5.32 45.17
C SER A 378 32.86 -5.78 44.37
N GLU A 379 33.92 -6.16 45.07
CA GLU A 379 35.04 -7.00 44.62
C GLU A 379 34.91 -8.39 45.30
N PRO A 380 35.69 -9.42 44.94
CA PRO A 380 36.02 -9.91 43.60
C PRO A 380 35.87 -11.46 43.53
N LEU A 381 35.66 -12.04 42.34
CA LEU A 381 36.11 -13.41 42.07
C LEU A 381 36.65 -13.51 40.64
N VAL A 382 37.95 -13.71 40.61
CA VAL A 382 38.84 -13.93 39.47
C VAL A 382 38.47 -15.25 38.76
N ASN A 383 38.37 -15.22 37.43
CA ASN A 383 39.04 -16.16 36.53
C ASN A 383 38.69 -15.85 35.07
N GLY A 384 39.70 -15.62 34.24
CA GLY A 384 39.55 -15.48 32.79
C GLY A 384 40.58 -14.55 32.14
N GLU A 385 41.85 -14.93 32.26
CA GLU A 385 43.00 -14.59 31.41
C GLU A 385 42.91 -13.35 30.50
N SER A 386 43.65 -12.32 30.91
CA SER A 386 44.20 -11.28 30.05
C SER A 386 45.06 -11.89 28.93
N GLN A 387 44.55 -11.91 27.70
CA GLN A 387 45.38 -11.98 26.51
C GLN A 387 45.63 -10.56 25.99
N GLN A 388 46.86 -10.09 26.14
CA GLN A 388 47.37 -8.92 25.44
C GLN A 388 47.45 -9.26 23.94
N SER A 389 46.39 -9.03 23.18
CA SER A 389 46.44 -9.10 21.72
C SER A 389 46.87 -7.74 21.15
N SER A 390 48.04 -7.71 20.53
CA SER A 390 48.52 -6.57 19.75
C SER A 390 47.71 -6.48 18.45
N ILE A 391 47.02 -5.36 18.20
CA ILE A 391 46.27 -5.17 16.94
C ILE A 391 47.26 -5.14 15.76
N SER A 392 47.00 -5.97 14.75
CA SER A 392 47.79 -6.11 13.52
C SER A 392 46.87 -6.33 12.31
N SER A 393 47.39 -6.15 11.10
CA SER A 393 46.61 -6.29 9.85
C SER A 393 45.90 -7.65 9.71
N ASN A 394 46.43 -8.71 10.33
CA ASN A 394 45.88 -10.07 10.22
C ASN A 394 44.89 -10.45 11.33
N ASN A 395 44.75 -9.65 12.39
CA ASN A 395 43.83 -9.95 13.51
C ASN A 395 42.70 -8.93 13.67
N TRP A 396 42.74 -7.81 12.94
CA TRP A 396 41.71 -6.77 13.00
C TRP A 396 40.29 -7.30 12.84
N THR A 397 40.03 -8.16 11.85
CA THR A 397 38.69 -8.72 11.60
C THR A 397 38.19 -9.60 12.75
N LYS A 398 39.08 -10.36 13.39
CA LYS A 398 38.77 -11.21 14.56
C LYS A 398 38.55 -10.39 15.82
N GLU A 399 39.34 -9.35 16.03
CA GLU A 399 39.18 -8.45 17.16
C GLU A 399 37.85 -7.70 17.05
N VAL A 400 37.50 -7.12 15.90
CA VAL A 400 36.21 -6.44 15.67
C VAL A 400 35.00 -7.35 15.95
N ALA A 401 35.09 -8.63 15.61
CA ALA A 401 34.04 -9.62 15.91
C ALA A 401 33.87 -9.88 17.41
N ASN A 402 34.95 -9.80 18.18
CA ASN A 402 34.96 -9.99 19.64
C ASN A 402 34.63 -8.71 20.43
N MET A 403 34.63 -7.54 19.78
CA MET A 403 34.25 -6.29 20.46
C MET A 403 32.74 -6.21 20.69
N ASN A 404 32.32 -5.84 21.90
CA ASN A 404 30.90 -5.71 22.26
C ASN A 404 30.31 -4.37 21.79
N LEU A 405 30.49 -4.04 20.50
CA LEU A 405 30.02 -2.80 19.87
C LEU A 405 28.56 -2.92 19.45
N ARG A 406 27.78 -1.83 19.54
CA ARG A 406 26.36 -1.78 19.16
C ARG A 406 26.08 -0.68 18.14
N GLY A 407 25.09 -0.93 17.28
CA GLY A 407 24.56 0.06 16.33
C GLY A 407 25.60 0.59 15.33
N ALA A 408 25.60 1.91 15.12
CA ALA A 408 26.45 2.59 14.14
C ALA A 408 27.97 2.39 14.38
N VAL A 409 28.40 2.20 15.63
CA VAL A 409 29.82 1.97 15.97
C VAL A 409 30.29 0.60 15.45
N LYS A 410 29.43 -0.43 15.51
CA LYS A 410 29.72 -1.77 14.99
C LYS A 410 29.79 -1.77 13.46
N GLN A 411 28.87 -1.07 12.80
CA GLN A 411 28.86 -0.96 11.34
C GLN A 411 30.11 -0.25 10.82
N LEU A 412 30.52 0.85 11.48
CA LEU A 412 31.76 1.56 11.15
C LEU A 412 32.98 0.65 11.34
N ALA A 413 33.09 -0.06 12.48
CA ALA A 413 34.22 -0.95 12.74
C ALA A 413 34.32 -2.12 11.74
N ALA A 414 33.18 -2.68 11.33
CA ALA A 414 33.11 -3.82 10.40
C ALA A 414 33.50 -3.46 8.95
N ASN A 415 33.33 -2.20 8.56
CA ASN A 415 33.65 -1.68 7.22
C ASN A 415 35.01 -0.98 7.13
N CYS A 416 35.73 -0.85 8.25
CA CYS A 416 37.10 -0.36 8.30
C CYS A 416 38.11 -1.52 8.20
N PHE A 417 39.25 -1.26 7.56
CA PHE A 417 40.41 -2.15 7.58
C PHE A 417 41.63 -1.46 8.19
N PHE A 418 42.56 -2.26 8.74
CA PHE A 418 43.78 -1.78 9.35
C PHE A 418 44.79 -1.32 8.28
N ASP A 419 45.36 -0.12 8.45
CA ASP A 419 46.42 0.40 7.58
C ASP A 419 47.78 0.32 8.27
N ARG A 420 47.98 1.11 9.33
CA ARG A 420 49.24 1.17 10.09
C ARG A 420 49.04 1.68 11.51
N MET A 421 50.05 1.49 12.35
CA MET A 421 50.09 2.01 13.72
C MET A 421 51.41 2.75 13.94
N ASP A 422 51.34 4.07 14.16
CA ASP A 422 52.51 4.94 14.38
C ASP A 422 52.34 5.72 15.69
N ASN A 423 53.33 5.69 16.59
CA ASN A 423 53.36 6.48 17.83
C ASN A 423 52.04 6.48 18.64
N ASP A 424 51.52 5.28 18.94
CA ASP A 424 50.22 5.06 19.63
C ASP A 424 48.97 5.58 18.88
N VAL A 425 49.10 5.91 17.59
CA VAL A 425 47.98 6.31 16.72
C VAL A 425 47.64 5.18 15.75
N LEU A 426 46.40 4.71 15.80
CA LEU A 426 45.87 3.70 14.88
C LEU A 426 45.28 4.37 13.63
N TYR A 427 45.82 4.02 12.47
CA TYR A 427 45.27 4.43 11.18
C TYR A 427 44.40 3.30 10.61
N LEU A 428 43.13 3.60 10.43
CA LEU A 428 42.16 2.75 9.76
C LEU A 428 41.81 3.36 8.41
N LYS A 429 41.38 2.51 7.48
CA LYS A 429 40.90 2.95 6.17
C LYS A 429 39.50 2.42 5.92
N ILE A 430 38.70 3.21 5.23
CA ILE A 430 37.36 2.85 4.78
C ILE A 430 37.26 3.05 3.26
N HIS A 431 36.55 2.13 2.60
CA HIS A 431 36.30 2.25 1.17
C HIS A 431 35.37 3.45 0.89
N SER A 432 35.58 4.16 -0.22
CA SER A 432 34.80 5.35 -0.58
C SER A 432 33.28 5.14 -0.66
N GLU A 433 32.81 3.93 -0.94
CA GLU A 433 31.37 3.61 -0.96
C GLU A 433 30.72 3.65 0.45
N ASN A 434 31.51 3.44 1.50
CA ASN A 434 31.04 3.37 2.89
C ASN A 434 31.32 4.68 3.67
N GLU A 435 31.66 5.77 2.99
CA GLU A 435 31.92 7.08 3.59
C GLU A 435 30.74 7.58 4.45
N HIS A 436 29.50 7.28 4.02
CA HIS A 436 28.27 7.64 4.75
C HIS A 436 28.18 7.08 6.18
N GLN A 437 28.99 6.07 6.51
CA GLN A 437 29.03 5.47 7.85
C GLN A 437 29.94 6.22 8.83
N MET A 438 30.73 7.18 8.36
CA MET A 438 31.61 8.04 9.17
C MET A 438 30.83 9.13 9.91
N ILE A 439 29.86 8.72 10.73
CA ILE A 439 29.10 9.65 11.58
C ILE A 439 29.98 10.03 12.77
N GLU A 440 30.04 11.32 13.11
CA GLU A 440 30.91 11.85 14.16
C GLU A 440 30.77 11.11 15.51
N ARG A 441 29.53 10.78 15.90
CA ARG A 441 29.23 9.99 17.10
C ARG A 441 29.79 8.56 17.05
N ALA A 442 29.79 7.93 15.87
CA ALA A 442 30.31 6.58 15.68
C ALA A 442 31.84 6.55 15.73
N VAL A 443 32.49 7.56 15.13
CA VAL A 443 33.96 7.72 15.16
C VAL A 443 34.43 7.99 16.60
N GLN A 444 33.75 8.87 17.34
CA GLN A 444 34.06 9.15 18.73
C GLN A 444 33.84 7.93 19.63
N GLY A 445 32.73 7.20 19.44
CA GLY A 445 32.43 5.98 20.19
C GLY A 445 33.46 4.87 19.95
N LEU A 446 33.89 4.69 18.70
CA LEU A 446 34.92 3.71 18.37
C LEU A 446 36.29 4.09 18.96
N ASN A 447 36.66 5.37 18.90
CA ASN A 447 37.91 5.86 19.49
C ASN A 447 37.93 5.66 21.02
N ALA A 448 36.84 5.98 21.71
CA ALA A 448 36.72 5.80 23.16
C ALA A 448 36.80 4.33 23.58
N TYR A 449 36.20 3.42 22.80
CA TYR A 449 36.28 1.99 23.05
C TYR A 449 37.72 1.46 22.86
N LEU A 450 38.40 1.85 21.78
CA LEU A 450 39.76 1.40 21.51
C LEU A 450 40.77 1.92 22.54
N THR A 451 40.65 3.18 22.98
CA THR A 451 41.54 3.76 24.00
C THR A 451 41.30 3.19 25.41
N SER A 452 40.10 2.72 25.71
CA SER A 452 39.80 2.11 27.02
C SER A 452 40.19 0.63 27.12
N HIS A 453 40.11 -0.11 26.02
CA HIS A 453 40.41 -1.55 26.00
C HIS A 453 41.85 -1.92 25.62
N TYR A 454 42.59 -1.05 24.93
CA TYR A 454 43.96 -1.35 24.49
C TYR A 454 44.97 -0.31 25.01
N SER A 455 45.94 -0.76 25.81
CA SER A 455 46.93 0.08 26.49
C SER A 455 47.99 0.74 25.57
N GLY A 456 47.88 0.57 24.24
CA GLY A 456 48.80 1.12 23.24
C GLY A 456 48.17 2.09 22.24
N ILE A 457 46.89 2.45 22.37
CA ILE A 457 46.17 3.28 21.38
C ILE A 457 45.66 4.57 22.04
N LYS A 458 46.34 5.68 21.77
CA LYS A 458 45.96 7.01 22.27
C LYS A 458 44.98 7.72 21.34
N LYS A 459 44.98 7.40 20.04
CA LYS A 459 44.10 8.05 19.07
C LYS A 459 43.88 7.18 17.84
N MET A 460 42.68 7.24 17.28
CA MET A 460 42.33 6.61 16.01
C MET A 460 42.07 7.68 14.93
N VAL A 461 42.54 7.41 13.70
CA VAL A 461 42.33 8.24 12.51
C VAL A 461 41.83 7.33 11.38
N ILE A 462 40.75 7.71 10.70
CA ILE A 462 40.22 6.97 9.55
C ILE A 462 40.46 7.76 8.26
N GLN A 463 41.00 7.11 7.23
CA GLN A 463 41.22 7.69 5.89
C GLN A 463 40.34 6.99 4.86
N ILE A 464 39.97 7.71 3.80
CA ILE A 464 39.13 7.19 2.71
C ILE A 464 40.03 6.75 1.56
N GLU A 465 39.85 5.53 1.06
CA GLU A 465 40.63 5.00 -0.08
C GLU A 465 39.72 4.24 -1.07
N LYS A 466 40.16 4.12 -2.33
CA LYS A 466 39.44 3.40 -3.40
C LYS A 466 39.88 1.94 -3.58
N GLU A 467 40.91 1.50 -2.87
CA GLU A 467 41.38 0.12 -2.91
C GLU A 467 40.68 -0.73 -1.85
N ASN A 468 40.33 -1.96 -2.21
CA ASN A 468 39.64 -2.90 -1.33
C ASN A 468 40.63 -3.57 -0.36
N GLY A 469 40.54 -3.23 0.92
CA GLY A 469 41.19 -3.96 2.02
C GLY A 469 40.33 -5.11 2.56
N LYS A 470 40.93 -6.01 3.36
CA LYS A 470 40.19 -7.08 4.05
C LYS A 470 39.31 -6.49 5.16
N THR A 471 38.01 -6.43 4.94
CA THR A 471 36.99 -5.99 5.90
C THR A 471 36.12 -7.17 6.33
N LEU A 472 35.58 -7.13 7.56
CA LEU A 472 34.69 -8.17 8.07
C LEU A 472 33.39 -8.24 7.25
N ALA A 473 32.87 -7.09 6.81
CA ALA A 473 31.71 -7.01 5.93
C ALA A 473 31.99 -7.58 4.53
N GLY A 474 33.22 -7.42 4.01
CA GLY A 474 33.65 -8.02 2.75
C GLY A 474 33.74 -9.54 2.81
N GLU A 475 34.31 -10.09 3.88
CA GLU A 475 34.38 -11.55 4.08
C GLU A 475 32.98 -12.18 4.22
N ALA A 476 32.06 -11.54 4.94
CA ALA A 476 30.67 -11.99 5.05
C ALA A 476 29.92 -11.93 3.70
N LYS A 477 30.22 -10.94 2.86
CA LYS A 477 29.61 -10.81 1.53
C LYS A 477 30.09 -11.90 0.57
N ILE A 478 31.39 -12.21 0.59
CA ILE A 478 31.97 -13.30 -0.22
C ILE A 478 31.39 -14.66 0.20
N GLN A 479 31.26 -14.93 1.51
CA GLN A 479 30.65 -16.18 1.99
C GLN A 479 29.19 -16.34 1.57
N ASN A 480 28.41 -15.25 1.63
CA ASN A 480 27.03 -15.28 1.14
C ASN A 480 26.98 -15.52 -0.38
N GLU A 481 27.86 -14.90 -1.17
CA GLU A 481 27.95 -15.12 -2.62
C GLU A 481 28.34 -16.57 -2.95
N GLU A 482 29.33 -17.15 -2.25
CA GLU A 482 29.71 -18.55 -2.40
C GLU A 482 28.56 -19.51 -2.04
N GLN A 483 27.81 -19.20 -0.99
CA GLN A 483 26.67 -20.01 -0.55
C GLN A 483 25.48 -19.93 -1.53
N ILE A 484 25.25 -18.77 -2.14
CA ILE A 484 24.27 -18.60 -3.22
C ILE A 484 24.68 -19.41 -4.46
N ILE A 485 25.96 -19.38 -4.86
CA ILE A 485 26.49 -20.17 -5.98
C ILE A 485 26.38 -21.68 -5.69
N MET A 486 26.65 -22.10 -4.46
CA MET A 486 26.51 -23.50 -4.04
C MET A 486 25.04 -23.96 -4.04
N ASN A 487 24.11 -23.12 -3.60
CA ASN A 487 22.69 -23.43 -3.65
C ASN A 487 22.15 -23.47 -5.08
N LYS A 488 22.63 -22.58 -5.96
CA LYS A 488 22.28 -22.55 -7.39
C LYS A 488 22.74 -23.82 -8.12
N SER A 489 23.97 -24.27 -7.86
CA SER A 489 24.49 -25.52 -8.45
C SER A 489 23.78 -26.78 -7.91
N ARG A 490 23.30 -26.77 -6.66
CA ARG A 490 22.48 -27.86 -6.11
C ARG A 490 21.07 -27.88 -6.70
N ALA A 491 20.43 -26.73 -6.84
CA ALA A 491 19.10 -26.63 -7.43
C ALA A 491 19.08 -27.06 -8.91
N SER A 492 20.14 -26.76 -9.67
CA SER A 492 20.24 -27.18 -11.07
C SER A 492 20.67 -28.63 -11.29
N SER A 493 21.27 -29.27 -10.27
CA SER A 493 21.69 -30.68 -10.31
C SER A 493 20.71 -31.63 -9.60
N ASP A 494 19.59 -31.11 -9.08
CA ASP A 494 18.54 -31.92 -8.48
C ASP A 494 17.86 -32.77 -9.57
N PRO A 495 17.86 -34.12 -9.43
CA PRO A 495 17.26 -35.02 -10.42
C PRO A 495 15.79 -34.71 -10.72
N VAL A 496 15.05 -34.24 -9.72
CA VAL A 496 13.62 -33.92 -9.85
C VAL A 496 13.44 -32.64 -10.67
N VAL A 497 14.29 -31.64 -10.44
CA VAL A 497 14.22 -30.37 -11.18
C VAL A 497 14.61 -30.59 -12.64
N GLN A 498 15.62 -31.42 -12.93
CA GLN A 498 15.96 -31.78 -14.32
C GLN A 498 14.83 -32.55 -15.01
N GLU A 499 14.16 -33.46 -14.30
CA GLU A 499 13.01 -34.18 -14.85
C GLU A 499 11.86 -33.22 -15.20
N PHE A 500 11.59 -32.22 -14.37
CA PHE A 500 10.59 -31.17 -14.67
C PHE A 500 11.01 -30.26 -15.83
N VAL A 501 12.29 -29.90 -15.94
CA VAL A 501 12.80 -29.11 -17.07
C VAL A 501 12.67 -29.90 -18.38
N ASP A 502 13.02 -31.18 -18.38
CA ASP A 502 12.96 -32.04 -19.57
C ASP A 502 11.51 -32.39 -19.98
N LEU A 503 10.58 -32.56 -19.03
CA LEU A 503 9.18 -32.88 -19.33
C LEU A 503 8.38 -31.68 -19.83
N PHE A 504 8.71 -30.47 -19.36
CA PHE A 504 7.85 -29.29 -19.54
C PHE A 504 8.53 -28.12 -20.29
N ASP A 505 9.76 -28.31 -20.81
CA ASP A 505 10.57 -27.22 -21.40
C ASP A 505 10.67 -26.00 -20.44
N ALA A 506 10.71 -26.29 -19.13
CA ALA A 506 10.61 -25.28 -18.08
C ALA A 506 11.95 -24.58 -17.85
N THR A 507 11.92 -23.26 -17.65
CA THR A 507 13.10 -22.48 -17.24
C THR A 507 13.06 -22.20 -15.74
N ILE A 508 14.21 -22.35 -15.07
CA ILE A 508 14.34 -22.01 -13.65
C ILE A 508 14.44 -20.48 -13.54
N GLU A 509 13.40 -19.83 -13.05
CA GLU A 509 13.44 -18.40 -12.71
C GLU A 509 14.13 -18.16 -11.36
N GLU A 510 15.14 -17.30 -11.37
CA GLU A 510 15.84 -16.84 -10.15
C GLU A 510 15.09 -15.63 -9.56
N SER A 511 14.28 -15.84 -8.52
CA SER A 511 13.70 -14.72 -7.77
C SER A 511 14.80 -14.05 -6.93
N LYS A 512 15.04 -12.76 -7.19
CA LYS A 512 16.01 -11.90 -6.51
C LYS A 512 15.70 -11.64 -5.04
#